data_AF-A0A1V6INJ8-F1
#
_entry.id   AF-A0A1V6INJ8-F1
#
_cell.length_a   1.000
_cell.length_b   1.000
_cell.length_c   1.000
_cell.angle_alpha   90.00
_cell.angle_beta   90.00
_cell.angle_gamma   90.00
#
_symmetry.space_group_name_H-M   'P 1'
#
loop_
_entity.id
_entity.type
_entity.pdbx_description
1 polymer ?
#
loop_
_entity_poly.entity_id
_entity_poly.type
_entity_poly.pdbx_seq_one_letter_code
_entity_poly.pdbx_strand_id
1 'polypeptide(L)'
;MPEENIKGIVDYLNEFVNEDNSVPRNIRRAAKEAADRLLDVSEPIQSRAHAAVELLDEISNDPNMPMHTRTILWEVLSELEKI
;
A
#
# COMPACT_ATOMS: atom_id res chain seq x y z
N MET A 1 -3.11 -17.65 5.69
CA MET A 1 -4.37 -17.50 4.91
C MET A 1 -4.34 -16.16 4.17
N PRO A 2 -5.05 -15.95 3.06
CA PRO A 2 -4.98 -14.69 2.29
C PRO A 2 -5.23 -13.43 3.13
N GLU A 3 -6.12 -13.50 4.13
CA GLU A 3 -6.39 -12.40 5.07
C GLU A 3 -5.23 -12.09 6.04
N GLU A 4 -4.41 -13.09 6.42
CA GLU A 4 -3.21 -12.83 7.23
C GLU A 4 -2.16 -12.07 6.43
N ASN A 5 -2.09 -12.33 5.11
CA ASN A 5 -1.19 -11.61 4.21
C ASN A 5 -1.63 -10.15 4.06
N ILE A 6 -2.93 -9.89 3.92
CA ILE A 6 -3.50 -8.54 3.87
C ILE A 6 -3.09 -7.74 5.12
N LYS A 7 -3.28 -8.32 6.30
CA LYS A 7 -2.91 -7.65 7.55
C LYS A 7 -1.43 -7.33 7.61
N GLY A 8 -0.56 -8.28 7.22
CA GLY A 8 0.88 -8.05 7.15
C GLY A 8 1.26 -6.90 6.21
N ILE A 9 0.62 -6.83 5.04
CA ILE A 9 0.83 -5.74 4.06
C ILE A 9 0.40 -4.39 4.64
N VAL A 10 -0.76 -4.34 5.31
CA VAL A 10 -1.28 -3.13 5.93
C VAL A 10 -0.34 -2.64 7.05
N ASP A 11 0.10 -3.55 7.92
CA ASP A 11 1.01 -3.22 9.02
C ASP A 11 2.34 -2.70 8.46
N TYR A 12 2.87 -3.32 7.40
CA TYR A 12 4.09 -2.88 6.72
C TYR A 12 3.96 -1.48 6.09
N LEU A 13 2.87 -1.21 5.37
CA LEU A 13 2.59 0.13 4.82
C LEU A 13 2.48 1.18 5.93
N ASN A 14 1.86 0.83 7.05
CA ASN A 14 1.70 1.76 8.17
C ASN A 14 3.05 2.13 8.79
N GLU A 15 3.85 1.12 9.15
CA GLU A 15 5.15 1.28 9.81
C GLU A 15 6.16 2.05 8.95
N PHE A 16 6.28 1.69 7.67
CA PHE A 16 7.38 2.18 6.82
C PHE A 16 7.00 3.33 5.89
N VAL A 17 5.70 3.64 5.73
CA VAL A 17 5.26 4.75 4.87
C VAL A 17 4.39 5.75 5.62
N ASN A 18 3.31 5.30 6.28
CA ASN A 18 2.34 6.22 6.86
C ASN A 18 2.86 6.96 8.09
N GLU A 19 3.70 6.31 8.90
CA GLU A 19 4.31 6.88 10.10
C GLU A 19 5.64 7.62 9.82
N ASP A 20 6.24 7.42 8.65
CA ASP A 20 7.49 8.05 8.26
C ASP A 20 7.30 9.53 7.86
N ASN A 21 7.66 10.45 8.75
CA ASN A 21 7.57 11.89 8.50
C ASN A 21 8.49 12.41 7.39
N SER A 22 9.48 11.62 6.93
CA SER A 22 10.33 11.94 5.78
C SER A 22 9.63 11.73 4.44
N VAL A 23 8.52 10.96 4.42
CA VAL A 23 7.73 10.71 3.21
C VAL A 23 6.77 11.86 2.94
N PRO A 24 6.69 12.42 1.72
CA PRO A 24 5.72 13.48 1.40
C PRO A 24 4.26 13.12 1.73
N ARG A 25 3.49 14.12 2.20
CA ARG A 25 2.11 13.94 2.72
C ARG A 25 1.16 13.29 1.71
N ASN A 26 1.31 13.60 0.42
CA ASN A 26 0.48 13.01 -0.63
C ASN A 26 0.72 11.51 -0.78
N ILE A 27 1.98 11.07 -0.65
CA ILE A 27 2.35 9.65 -0.72
C ILE A 27 1.81 8.90 0.50
N ARG A 28 1.99 9.45 1.71
CA ARG A 28 1.41 8.86 2.92
C ARG A 28 -0.12 8.78 2.86
N ARG A 29 -0.78 9.76 2.26
CA ARG A 29 -2.24 9.71 2.08
C ARG A 29 -2.66 8.57 1.14
N ALA A 30 -1.97 8.39 0.02
CA ALA A 30 -2.28 7.31 -0.92
C ALA A 30 -2.01 5.92 -0.30
N ALA A 31 -0.88 5.76 0.40
CA ALA A 31 -0.56 4.53 1.13
C ALA A 31 -1.60 4.23 2.24
N LYS A 32 -2.08 5.25 2.95
CA LYS A 32 -3.15 5.10 3.93
C LYS A 32 -4.48 4.70 3.29
N GLU A 33 -4.82 5.30 2.15
CA GLU A 33 -6.04 4.94 1.41
C GLU A 33 -5.98 3.49 0.90
N ALA A 34 -4.83 3.06 0.36
CA ALA A 34 -4.62 1.68 -0.04
C ALA A 34 -4.77 0.72 1.16
N ALA A 35 -4.20 1.06 2.32
CA ALA A 35 -4.37 0.28 3.53
C ALA A 35 -5.84 0.20 3.99
N ASP A 36 -6.59 1.30 3.90
CA ASP A 36 -8.02 1.32 4.26
C ASP A 36 -8.85 0.47 3.29
N ARG A 37 -8.55 0.47 1.99
CA ARG A 37 -9.16 -0.42 0.99
C ARG A 37 -8.90 -1.89 1.32
N LEU A 38 -7.67 -2.23 1.67
CA LEU A 38 -7.30 -3.59 2.04
C LEU A 38 -8.04 -4.10 3.29
N LEU A 39 -8.42 -3.20 4.21
CA LEU A 39 -9.16 -3.55 5.42
C LEU A 39 -10.69 -3.60 5.25
N ASP A 40 -11.22 -3.19 4.09
CA ASP A 40 -12.67 -3.16 3.85
C ASP A 40 -13.25 -4.56 3.60
N VAL A 41 -13.51 -5.29 4.67
CA VAL A 41 -14.08 -6.64 4.64
C VAL A 41 -15.50 -6.71 4.04
N SER A 42 -16.12 -5.58 3.69
CA SER A 42 -17.37 -5.58 2.92
C SER A 42 -17.16 -5.97 1.45
N GLU A 43 -15.93 -5.83 0.94
CA GLU A 43 -15.57 -6.17 -0.43
C GLU A 43 -14.76 -7.49 -0.53
N PRO A 44 -14.89 -8.23 -1.65
CA PRO A 44 -14.05 -9.39 -1.93
C PRO A 44 -12.55 -9.03 -1.89
N ILE A 45 -11.73 -9.95 -1.40
CA ILE A 45 -10.28 -9.73 -1.25
C ILE A 45 -9.60 -9.32 -2.57
N GLN A 46 -10.02 -9.88 -3.70
CA GLN A 46 -9.49 -9.55 -5.02
C GLN A 46 -9.83 -8.11 -5.43
N SER A 47 -11.04 -7.64 -5.12
CA SER A 47 -11.48 -6.25 -5.40
C SER A 47 -10.63 -5.26 -4.61
N ARG A 48 -10.46 -5.53 -3.31
CA ARG A 48 -9.62 -4.73 -2.42
C ARG A 48 -8.17 -4.68 -2.87
N ALA A 49 -7.58 -5.84 -3.19
CA ALA A 49 -6.20 -5.94 -3.64
C ALA A 49 -6.00 -5.18 -4.95
N HIS A 50 -6.92 -5.32 -5.91
CA HIS A 50 -6.87 -4.58 -7.17
C HIS A 50 -6.92 -3.06 -6.95
N ALA A 51 -7.86 -2.57 -6.13
CA ALA A 51 -7.97 -1.15 -5.81
C ALA A 51 -6.71 -0.61 -5.12
N ALA A 52 -6.11 -1.40 -4.21
CA ALA A 52 -4.86 -1.02 -3.55
C ALA A 52 -3.69 -0.97 -4.54
N VAL A 53 -3.58 -1.94 -5.47
CA VAL A 53 -2.56 -1.95 -6.52
C VAL A 53 -2.67 -0.70 -7.40
N GLU A 54 -3.86 -0.33 -7.86
CA GLU A 54 -4.06 0.87 -8.69
C GLU A 54 -3.58 2.14 -7.97
N LEU A 55 -3.98 2.32 -6.71
CA LEU A 55 -3.58 3.49 -5.90
C LEU A 55 -2.06 3.55 -5.68
N LEU A 56 -1.45 2.39 -5.39
CA LEU A 56 -0.02 2.30 -5.11
C LEU A 56 0.83 2.44 -6.39
N ASP A 57 0.36 1.93 -7.51
CA ASP A 57 1.02 2.09 -8.82
C ASP A 57 0.96 3.55 -9.29
N GLU A 58 -0.19 4.22 -9.15
CA GLU A 58 -0.32 5.64 -9.47
C GLU A 58 0.68 6.46 -8.66
N ILE A 59 0.69 6.30 -7.33
CA ILE A 59 1.57 7.10 -6.48
C ILE A 59 3.04 6.74 -6.70
N SER A 60 3.37 5.50 -7.12
CA SER A 60 4.74 5.09 -7.42
C SER A 60 5.41 5.97 -8.49
N ASN A 61 4.62 6.59 -9.35
CA ASN A 61 5.08 7.50 -10.40
C ASN A 61 5.31 8.95 -9.93
N ASP A 62 5.10 9.26 -8.64
CA ASP A 62 5.34 10.59 -8.09
C ASP A 62 6.83 11.00 -8.20
N PRO A 63 7.15 12.18 -8.76
CA PRO A 63 8.53 12.64 -8.91
C PRO A 63 9.24 12.95 -7.59
N ASN A 64 8.49 13.21 -6.52
CA ASN A 64 9.02 13.48 -5.17
C ASN A 64 9.08 12.22 -4.28
N MET A 65 8.81 11.04 -4.83
CA MET A 65 8.91 9.76 -4.13
C MET A 65 10.33 9.50 -3.63
N PRO A 66 10.54 9.38 -2.31
CA PRO A 66 11.83 8.97 -1.76
C PRO A 66 12.24 7.58 -2.23
N MET A 67 13.55 7.36 -2.42
CA MET A 67 14.06 6.07 -2.91
C MET A 67 13.70 4.91 -1.99
N HIS A 68 13.79 5.09 -0.66
CA HIS A 68 13.43 4.05 0.30
C HIS A 68 11.95 3.69 0.21
N THR A 69 11.07 4.70 0.13
CA THR A 69 9.63 4.50 -0.05
C THR A 69 9.30 3.77 -1.34
N ARG A 70 10.01 4.07 -2.43
CA ARG A 70 9.82 3.39 -3.72
C ARG A 70 10.10 1.88 -3.63
N THR A 71 11.15 1.49 -2.90
CA THR A 71 11.46 0.07 -2.65
C THR A 71 10.35 -0.60 -1.82
N ILE A 72 9.88 0.07 -0.76
CA ILE A 72 8.77 -0.43 0.07
C ILE A 72 7.50 -0.65 -0.76
N LEU A 73 7.12 0.33 -1.60
CA LEU A 73 5.94 0.18 -2.45
C LEU A 73 6.09 -0.95 -3.47
N TRP A 74 7.28 -1.16 -4.03
CA TRP A 74 7.55 -2.28 -4.94
C TRP A 74 7.39 -3.64 -4.26
N GLU A 75 7.85 -3.78 -3.02
CA GLU A 75 7.66 -5.00 -2.23
C GLU A 75 6.18 -5.25 -1.95
N VAL A 76 5.45 -4.21 -1.53
CA VAL A 76 4.00 -4.28 -1.28
C VAL A 76 3.23 -4.68 -2.54
N LEU A 77 3.52 -4.04 -3.68
CA LEU A 77 2.90 -4.36 -4.97
C LEU A 77 3.15 -5.82 -5.34
N SER A 78 4.39 -6.30 -5.18
CA SER A 78 4.77 -7.69 -5.47
C SER A 78 4.04 -8.71 -4.58
N GLU A 79 3.71 -8.36 -3.33
CA GLU A 79 2.90 -9.22 -2.46
C GLU A 79 1.41 -9.15 -2.82
N LEU A 80 0.90 -7.98 -3.18
CA LEU A 80 -0.50 -7.81 -3.60
C LEU A 80 -0.81 -8.55 -4.91
N GLU A 81 0.13 -8.63 -5.85
CA GLU A 81 -0.02 -9.39 -7.11
C GLU A 81 -0.18 -10.91 -6.90
N LYS A 82 0.18 -11.43 -5.72
CA LYS A 82 0.08 -12.86 -5.39
C LYS A 82 -1.28 -13.25 -4.76
N ILE A 83 -2.12 -12.27 -4.46
CA ILE A 83 -3.44 -12.44 -3.82
C ILE A 83 -4.50 -12.75 -4.88
#